data_AF-A0A8J1VQJ8-F1
#
_entry.id   AF-A0A8J1VQJ8-F1
#
_cell.length_a   1.000
_cell.length_b   1.000
_cell.length_c   1.000
_cell.angle_alpha   90.00
_cell.angle_beta   90.00
_cell.angle_gamma   90.00
#
_symmetry.space_group_name_H-M   'P 1'
#
loop_
_entity.id
_entity.type
_entity.pdbx_description
1 polymer ?
#
loop_
_entity_poly.entity_id
_entity_poly.type
_entity_poly.pdbx_seq_one_letter_code
_entity_poly.pdbx_strand_id
1 'polypeptide(L)'
;MSPRTLTAFALSLPPHLLSPTPTRTKPPRQLPFFRDPSHTIPTKWSLYRPLLRATYPSVNSSTTSYTAIRRRQYEQWRRAAAVTSISRTRAFLEKQYTLLSHLQSQITNIETQSHLCELESYLSNLQSQSDARAEAISNEPKVRSRLQGSYVRPTLHNSPLPRLRPQPVSISMMIKKRIAAHESRITRYRRAIEVRADMREEIHFWRRLGDGEAHGEHWGSGWESELAGVIKGCEEGFQRERKRSEQKFGEDLITRVERARERRLAWAQETGERRRREKKDRMRTSEGDEGVGRDRI
;
A
#
# COMPACT_ATOMS: atom_id res chain seq x y z
N MET A 1 82.05 -33.20 -51.61
CA MET A 1 80.90 -32.27 -51.61
C MET A 1 79.85 -32.86 -50.68
N SER A 2 79.66 -32.27 -49.50
CA SER A 2 78.70 -32.75 -48.49
C SER A 2 77.51 -31.80 -48.39
N PRO A 3 76.26 -32.28 -48.32
CA PRO A 3 75.11 -31.42 -48.05
C PRO A 3 74.98 -31.15 -46.55
N ARG A 4 74.88 -29.86 -46.19
CA ARG A 4 74.52 -29.38 -44.85
C ARG A 4 72.99 -29.43 -44.69
N THR A 5 72.52 -30.24 -43.76
CA THR A 5 71.14 -30.24 -43.28
C THR A 5 70.92 -29.10 -42.29
N LEU A 6 69.96 -28.23 -42.59
CA LEU A 6 69.48 -27.19 -41.68
C LEU A 6 68.45 -27.79 -40.73
N THR A 7 68.82 -27.99 -39.47
CA THR A 7 67.91 -28.31 -38.37
C THR A 7 67.07 -27.08 -38.01
N ALA A 8 65.77 -27.16 -38.26
CA ALA A 8 64.79 -26.16 -37.87
C ALA A 8 64.59 -26.15 -36.34
N PHE A 9 64.80 -25.00 -35.71
CA PHE A 9 64.44 -24.74 -34.32
C PHE A 9 62.92 -24.66 -34.19
N ALA A 10 62.29 -25.70 -33.62
CA ALA A 10 60.92 -25.64 -33.16
C ALA A 10 60.88 -24.90 -31.81
N LEU A 11 60.43 -23.65 -31.81
CA LEU A 11 60.10 -22.90 -30.60
C LEU A 11 58.90 -23.58 -29.91
N SER A 12 59.17 -24.39 -28.88
CA SER A 12 58.12 -24.94 -28.03
C SER A 12 57.55 -23.83 -27.14
N LEU A 13 56.37 -23.32 -27.50
CA LEU A 13 55.62 -22.42 -26.63
C LEU A 13 55.10 -23.19 -25.39
N PRO A 14 55.15 -22.59 -24.19
CA PRO A 14 54.69 -23.23 -22.96
C PRO A 14 53.19 -23.62 -22.99
N PRO A 15 52.80 -24.79 -22.45
CA PRO A 15 51.44 -25.33 -22.55
C PRO A 15 50.36 -24.56 -21.77
N HIS A 16 50.71 -23.50 -21.02
CA HIS A 16 49.74 -22.69 -20.26
C HIS A 16 49.12 -21.53 -21.06
N LEU A 17 49.55 -21.31 -22.31
CA LEU A 17 48.98 -20.27 -23.20
C LEU A 17 47.91 -20.83 -24.17
N LEU A 18 47.59 -22.11 -24.08
CA LEU A 18 46.55 -22.75 -24.90
C LEU A 18 45.25 -22.90 -24.10
N SER A 19 44.25 -22.14 -24.53
CA SER A 19 42.84 -22.16 -24.09
C SER A 19 42.51 -21.30 -22.87
N PRO A 20 41.90 -20.11 -23.05
CA PRO A 20 41.12 -19.51 -21.97
C PRO A 20 40.01 -20.51 -21.62
N THR A 21 40.10 -21.12 -20.44
CA THR A 21 39.01 -21.92 -19.88
C THR A 21 37.72 -21.15 -20.08
N PRO A 22 36.68 -21.70 -20.74
CA PRO A 22 35.43 -20.97 -20.96
C PRO A 22 34.93 -20.57 -19.58
N THR A 23 35.05 -19.29 -19.27
CA THR A 23 34.54 -18.73 -18.02
C THR A 23 33.08 -19.14 -17.99
N ARG A 24 32.71 -19.99 -17.02
CA ARG A 24 31.36 -20.52 -16.84
C ARG A 24 30.40 -19.33 -16.77
N THR A 25 29.87 -18.95 -17.92
CA THR A 25 28.96 -17.83 -18.05
C THR A 25 27.72 -18.24 -17.28
N LYS A 26 27.46 -17.53 -16.18
CA LYS A 26 26.23 -17.75 -15.42
C LYS A 26 25.08 -17.66 -16.42
N PRO A 27 24.19 -18.68 -16.49
CA PRO A 27 23.07 -18.61 -17.41
C PRO A 27 22.31 -17.30 -17.14
N PRO A 28 21.86 -16.61 -18.20
CA PRO A 28 21.16 -15.35 -18.05
C PRO A 28 20.01 -15.55 -17.07
N ARG A 29 19.87 -14.63 -16.10
CA ARG A 29 18.78 -14.69 -15.12
C ARG A 29 17.48 -14.75 -15.90
N GLN A 30 16.75 -15.87 -15.77
CA GLN A 30 15.47 -16.04 -16.45
C GLN A 30 14.54 -14.93 -15.96
N LEU A 31 14.05 -14.13 -16.90
CA LEU A 31 13.02 -13.13 -16.60
C LEU A 31 11.76 -13.88 -16.17
N PRO A 32 11.07 -13.44 -15.10
CA PRO A 32 9.79 -14.04 -14.77
C PRO A 32 8.81 -13.84 -15.94
N PHE A 33 7.98 -14.84 -16.25
CA PHE A 33 7.16 -14.84 -17.47
C PHE A 33 6.27 -13.58 -17.64
N PHE A 34 5.81 -12.97 -16.54
CA PHE A 34 5.00 -11.74 -16.59
C PHE A 34 5.80 -10.49 -17.01
N ARG A 35 7.13 -10.57 -17.06
CA ARG A 35 8.03 -9.55 -17.64
C ARG A 35 8.59 -9.97 -18.99
N ASP A 36 8.32 -11.18 -19.44
CA ASP A 36 8.81 -11.66 -20.72
C ASP A 36 8.12 -10.90 -21.86
N PRO A 37 8.87 -10.26 -22.78
CA PRO A 37 8.30 -9.65 -23.99
C PRO A 37 7.43 -10.63 -24.79
N SER A 38 7.77 -11.91 -24.81
CA SER A 38 7.02 -12.96 -25.52
C SER A 38 5.57 -13.07 -25.03
N HIS A 39 5.33 -12.82 -23.74
CA HIS A 39 4.01 -12.86 -23.13
C HIS A 39 3.34 -11.49 -23.10
N THR A 40 4.09 -10.44 -22.72
CA THR A 40 3.54 -9.10 -22.50
C THR A 40 3.09 -8.41 -23.78
N ILE A 41 3.81 -8.59 -24.89
CA ILE A 41 3.48 -7.95 -26.18
C ILE A 41 2.15 -8.50 -26.72
N PRO A 42 1.96 -9.83 -26.91
CA PRO A 42 0.69 -10.35 -27.41
C PRO A 42 -0.49 -10.06 -26.48
N THR A 43 -0.28 -10.18 -25.16
CA THR A 43 -1.34 -9.89 -24.17
C THR A 43 -1.83 -8.45 -24.30
N LYS A 44 -0.90 -7.49 -24.49
CA LYS A 44 -1.24 -6.08 -24.60
C LYS A 44 -1.87 -5.73 -25.95
N TRP A 45 -1.30 -6.22 -27.04
CA TRP A 45 -1.64 -5.79 -28.40
C TRP A 45 -2.73 -6.64 -29.06
N SER A 46 -2.77 -7.93 -28.79
CA SER A 46 -3.73 -8.86 -29.41
C SER A 46 -4.98 -9.07 -28.57
N LEU A 47 -4.93 -8.78 -27.26
CA LEU A 47 -6.06 -8.98 -26.36
C LEU A 47 -6.52 -7.67 -25.70
N TYR A 48 -5.70 -7.07 -24.82
CA TYR A 48 -6.13 -5.95 -23.99
C TYR A 48 -6.60 -4.74 -24.82
N ARG A 49 -5.81 -4.30 -25.81
CA ARG A 49 -6.15 -3.16 -26.65
C ARG A 49 -7.38 -3.43 -27.54
N PRO A 50 -7.47 -4.56 -28.27
CA PRO A 50 -8.68 -4.93 -29.01
C PRO A 50 -9.92 -5.00 -28.11
N LEU A 51 -9.79 -5.56 -26.91
CA LEU A 51 -10.88 -5.64 -25.94
C LEU A 51 -11.39 -4.25 -25.58
N LEU A 52 -10.48 -3.34 -25.24
CA LEU A 52 -10.85 -1.95 -24.97
C LEU A 52 -11.50 -1.31 -26.20
N ARG A 53 -10.90 -1.41 -27.39
CA ARG A 53 -11.44 -0.85 -28.64
C ARG A 53 -12.85 -1.33 -28.93
N ALA A 54 -13.14 -2.61 -28.73
CA ALA A 54 -14.46 -3.19 -28.94
C ALA A 54 -15.53 -2.66 -27.96
N THR A 55 -15.12 -2.11 -26.82
CA THR A 55 -16.04 -1.46 -25.85
C THR A 55 -16.24 0.05 -26.09
N TYR A 56 -15.46 0.69 -26.98
CA TYR A 56 -15.66 2.10 -27.31
C TYR A 56 -16.78 2.27 -28.33
N PRO A 57 -17.53 3.40 -28.27
CA PRO A 57 -18.43 3.75 -29.36
C PRO A 57 -17.60 3.91 -30.64
N SER A 58 -17.98 3.16 -31.67
CA SER A 58 -17.37 3.33 -33.00
C SER A 58 -17.93 4.61 -33.62
N VAL A 59 -17.07 5.48 -34.13
CA VAL A 59 -17.47 6.76 -34.77
C VAL A 59 -18.44 6.54 -35.93
N ASN A 60 -18.39 5.35 -36.56
CA ASN A 60 -19.18 5.02 -37.74
C ASN A 60 -20.35 4.05 -37.45
N SER A 61 -20.52 3.62 -36.19
CA SER A 61 -21.55 2.66 -35.82
C SER A 61 -22.33 3.23 -34.65
N SER A 62 -23.65 3.37 -34.80
CA SER A 62 -24.61 3.76 -33.74
C SER A 62 -24.69 2.75 -32.57
N THR A 63 -23.72 1.86 -32.47
CA THR A 63 -23.64 0.77 -31.51
C THR A 63 -23.39 1.31 -30.10
N THR A 64 -24.19 0.79 -29.17
CA THR A 64 -24.21 1.09 -27.74
C THR A 64 -22.82 1.08 -27.12
N SER A 65 -22.46 2.14 -26.40
CA SER A 65 -21.20 2.25 -25.67
C SER A 65 -21.25 1.40 -24.38
N TYR A 66 -20.39 0.39 -24.28
CA TYR A 66 -20.32 -0.52 -23.13
C TYR A 66 -19.43 0.03 -22.00
N THR A 67 -19.88 1.10 -21.36
CA THR A 67 -19.10 1.84 -20.36
C THR A 67 -18.85 1.05 -19.07
N ALA A 68 -19.84 0.29 -18.59
CA ALA A 68 -19.76 -0.47 -17.35
C ALA A 68 -18.86 -1.71 -17.54
N ILE A 69 -18.99 -2.43 -18.65
CA ILE A 69 -18.07 -3.50 -19.06
C ILE A 69 -16.65 -2.96 -19.12
N ARG A 70 -16.42 -1.84 -19.82
CA ARG A 70 -15.09 -1.25 -19.95
C ARG A 70 -14.48 -0.91 -18.58
N ARG A 71 -15.24 -0.27 -17.70
CA ARG A 71 -14.80 0.04 -16.33
C ARG A 71 -14.44 -1.23 -15.57
N ARG A 72 -15.30 -2.25 -15.63
CA ARG A 72 -15.07 -3.56 -15.02
C ARG A 72 -13.79 -4.21 -15.55
N GLN A 73 -13.51 -4.06 -16.84
CA GLN A 73 -12.27 -4.54 -17.45
C GLN A 73 -11.04 -3.84 -16.86
N TYR A 74 -11.03 -2.51 -16.78
CA TYR A 74 -9.92 -1.80 -16.14
C TYR A 74 -9.66 -2.28 -14.70
N GLU A 75 -10.72 -2.53 -13.92
CA GLU A 75 -10.59 -3.06 -12.56
C GLU A 75 -10.04 -4.49 -12.54
N GLN A 76 -10.52 -5.37 -13.41
CA GLN A 76 -10.04 -6.75 -13.53
C GLN A 76 -8.56 -6.80 -13.91
N TRP A 77 -8.16 -6.05 -14.94
CA TRP A 77 -6.77 -5.97 -15.38
C TRP A 77 -5.84 -5.37 -14.31
N ARG A 78 -6.31 -4.36 -13.56
CA ARG A 78 -5.55 -3.79 -12.43
C ARG A 78 -5.35 -4.81 -11.31
N ARG A 79 -6.37 -5.60 -10.98
CA ARG A 79 -6.27 -6.68 -9.97
C ARG A 79 -5.37 -7.83 -10.46
N ALA A 80 -5.46 -8.17 -11.75
CA ALA A 80 -4.69 -9.23 -12.37
C ALA A 80 -3.19 -8.90 -12.52
N ALA A 81 -2.81 -7.62 -12.48
CA ALA A 81 -1.42 -7.19 -12.60
C ALA A 81 -0.48 -7.79 -11.52
N ALA A 82 -1.02 -8.18 -10.37
CA ALA A 82 -0.26 -8.84 -9.30
C ALA A 82 -0.23 -10.37 -9.41
N VAL A 83 -0.86 -10.97 -10.42
CA VAL A 83 -0.93 -12.42 -10.58
C VAL A 83 0.37 -12.94 -11.19
N THR A 84 1.12 -13.71 -10.41
CA THR A 84 2.41 -14.30 -10.79
C THR A 84 2.34 -15.81 -11.05
N SER A 85 1.15 -16.41 -11.03
CA SER A 85 0.95 -17.84 -11.27
C SER A 85 0.53 -18.09 -12.71
N ILE A 86 1.27 -18.92 -13.43
CA ILE A 86 1.03 -19.22 -14.86
C ILE A 86 -0.38 -19.75 -15.10
N SER A 87 -0.87 -20.68 -14.26
CA SER A 87 -2.21 -21.25 -14.41
C SER A 87 -3.31 -20.20 -14.18
N ARG A 88 -3.15 -19.33 -13.18
CA ARG A 88 -4.10 -18.24 -12.92
C ARG A 88 -4.08 -17.20 -14.04
N THR A 89 -2.91 -16.84 -14.55
CA THR A 89 -2.78 -15.91 -15.67
C THR A 89 -3.42 -16.49 -16.92
N ARG A 90 -3.18 -17.77 -17.23
CA ARG A 90 -3.81 -18.46 -18.36
C ARG A 90 -5.34 -18.45 -18.26
N ALA A 91 -5.90 -18.88 -17.13
CA ALA A 91 -7.35 -18.88 -16.91
C ALA A 91 -7.95 -17.47 -16.98
N PHE A 92 -7.21 -16.44 -16.55
CA PHE A 92 -7.62 -15.05 -16.71
C PHE A 92 -7.68 -14.66 -18.19
N LEU A 93 -6.62 -14.91 -18.96
CA LEU A 93 -6.56 -14.56 -20.38
C LEU A 93 -7.62 -15.28 -21.20
N GLU A 94 -7.85 -16.57 -20.94
CA GLU A 94 -8.90 -17.36 -21.60
C GLU A 94 -10.27 -16.67 -21.45
N LYS A 95 -10.63 -16.25 -20.23
CA LYS A 95 -11.87 -15.48 -19.99
C LYS A 95 -11.93 -14.13 -20.72
N GLN A 96 -10.79 -13.48 -20.92
CA GLN A 96 -10.73 -12.22 -21.67
C GLN A 96 -10.86 -12.44 -23.17
N TYR A 97 -10.28 -13.53 -23.70
CA TYR A 97 -10.44 -13.91 -25.10
C TYR A 97 -11.89 -14.31 -25.41
N THR A 98 -12.57 -15.03 -24.51
CA THR A 98 -14.00 -15.35 -24.72
C THR A 98 -14.85 -14.07 -24.74
N LEU A 99 -14.59 -13.12 -23.84
CA LEU A 99 -15.28 -11.83 -23.86
C LEU A 99 -14.99 -11.04 -25.14
N LEU A 100 -13.73 -10.99 -25.58
CA LEU A 100 -13.34 -10.34 -26.83
C LEU A 100 -14.12 -10.95 -28.00
N SER A 101 -14.21 -12.28 -28.05
CA SER A 101 -14.96 -13.01 -29.08
C SER A 101 -16.43 -12.62 -29.08
N HIS A 102 -17.07 -12.51 -27.91
CA HIS A 102 -18.48 -12.08 -27.81
C HIS A 102 -18.67 -10.63 -28.27
N LEU A 103 -17.75 -9.73 -27.91
CA LEU A 103 -17.77 -8.33 -28.34
C LEU A 103 -17.54 -8.19 -29.86
N GLN A 104 -16.78 -9.09 -30.47
CA GLN A 104 -16.59 -9.10 -31.92
C GLN A 104 -17.80 -9.71 -32.65
N SER A 105 -18.40 -10.76 -32.09
CA SER A 105 -19.58 -11.43 -32.68
C SER A 105 -20.87 -10.63 -32.56
N GLN A 106 -20.91 -9.58 -31.74
CA GLN A 106 -22.12 -8.76 -31.53
C GLN A 106 -22.68 -8.15 -32.82
N ILE A 107 -21.82 -7.94 -33.83
CA ILE A 107 -22.22 -7.40 -35.14
C ILE A 107 -23.03 -8.43 -35.92
N THR A 108 -22.72 -9.71 -35.75
CA THR A 108 -23.28 -10.81 -36.54
C THR A 108 -24.34 -11.61 -35.80
N ASN A 109 -24.29 -11.69 -34.48
CA ASN A 109 -25.13 -12.56 -33.68
C ASN A 109 -25.96 -11.76 -32.64
N ILE A 110 -27.28 -11.74 -32.86
CA ILE A 110 -28.27 -11.04 -32.03
C ILE A 110 -28.28 -11.56 -30.59
N GLU A 111 -28.12 -12.87 -30.39
CA GLU A 111 -28.09 -13.46 -29.04
C GLU A 111 -26.87 -12.99 -28.23
N THR A 112 -25.72 -12.83 -28.90
CA THR A 112 -24.53 -12.30 -28.23
C THR A 112 -24.68 -10.83 -27.88
N GLN A 113 -25.38 -10.07 -28.74
CA GLN A 113 -25.70 -8.68 -28.48
C GLN A 113 -26.66 -8.53 -27.30
N SER A 114 -27.73 -9.33 -27.22
CA SER A 114 -28.68 -9.28 -26.09
C SER A 114 -27.98 -9.63 -24.78
N HIS A 115 -27.16 -10.69 -24.76
CA HIS A 115 -26.37 -11.07 -23.59
C HIS A 115 -25.40 -9.96 -23.14
N LEU A 116 -24.75 -9.25 -24.07
CA LEU A 116 -23.89 -8.11 -23.74
C LEU A 116 -24.67 -6.92 -23.16
N CYS A 117 -25.87 -6.65 -23.69
CA CYS A 117 -26.75 -5.62 -23.16
C CYS A 117 -27.25 -5.97 -21.74
N GLU A 118 -27.61 -7.23 -21.49
CA GLU A 118 -27.97 -7.71 -20.15
C GLU A 118 -26.80 -7.57 -19.18
N LEU A 119 -25.60 -7.96 -19.60
CA LEU A 119 -24.39 -7.87 -18.78
C LEU A 119 -24.02 -6.42 -18.48
N GLU A 120 -24.12 -5.51 -19.46
CA GLU A 120 -23.91 -4.07 -19.27
C GLU A 120 -24.94 -3.49 -18.29
N SER A 121 -26.23 -3.81 -18.46
CA SER A 121 -27.29 -3.39 -17.54
C SER A 121 -27.04 -3.88 -16.12
N TYR A 122 -26.68 -5.16 -15.96
CA TYR A 122 -26.32 -5.74 -14.67
C TYR A 122 -25.13 -5.01 -14.01
N LEU A 123 -24.04 -4.79 -14.74
CA LEU A 123 -22.87 -4.09 -14.22
C LEU A 123 -23.17 -2.62 -13.89
N SER A 124 -23.97 -1.95 -14.72
CA SER A 124 -24.44 -0.59 -14.48
C SER A 124 -25.26 -0.52 -13.20
N ASN A 125 -26.22 -1.43 -12.99
CA ASN A 125 -27.01 -1.50 -11.76
C ASN A 125 -26.14 -1.76 -10.53
N LEU A 126 -25.15 -2.66 -10.63
CA LEU A 126 -24.20 -2.93 -9.55
C LEU A 126 -23.39 -1.67 -9.20
N GLN A 127 -23.00 -0.90 -10.22
CA GLN A 127 -22.31 0.36 -10.04
C GLN A 127 -23.21 1.40 -9.38
N SER A 128 -24.43 1.61 -9.88
CA SER A 128 -25.39 2.55 -9.28
C SER A 128 -25.68 2.21 -7.82
N GLN A 129 -25.78 0.93 -7.47
CA GLN A 129 -25.92 0.50 -6.07
C GLN A 129 -24.67 0.83 -5.23
N SER A 130 -23.48 0.63 -5.79
CA SER A 130 -22.22 0.98 -5.11
C SER A 130 -22.10 2.49 -4.91
N ASP A 131 -22.45 3.28 -5.92
CA ASP A 131 -22.40 4.74 -5.89
C ASP A 131 -23.46 5.28 -4.91
N ALA A 132 -24.69 4.75 -4.93
CA ALA A 132 -25.74 5.08 -3.96
C ALA A 132 -25.34 4.73 -2.52
N ARG A 133 -24.63 3.60 -2.30
CA ARG A 133 -24.07 3.27 -0.99
C ARG A 133 -22.98 4.25 -0.57
N ALA A 134 -22.10 4.62 -1.49
CA ALA A 134 -21.04 5.60 -1.21
C ALA A 134 -21.63 6.98 -0.89
N GLU A 135 -22.66 7.40 -1.63
CA GLU A 135 -23.42 8.62 -1.38
C GLU A 135 -24.14 8.58 -0.04
N ALA A 136 -24.81 7.47 0.29
CA ALA A 136 -25.46 7.28 1.59
C ALA A 136 -24.45 7.41 2.75
N ILE A 137 -23.27 6.81 2.63
CA ILE A 137 -22.18 6.95 3.61
C ILE A 137 -21.68 8.41 3.67
N SER A 138 -21.63 9.10 2.54
CA SER A 138 -21.16 10.50 2.49
C SER A 138 -22.18 11.49 3.08
N ASN A 139 -23.48 11.19 2.92
CA ASN A 139 -24.62 11.97 3.39
C ASN A 139 -24.94 11.69 4.85
N GLU A 140 -24.45 10.58 5.42
CA GLU A 140 -24.62 10.27 6.83
C GLU A 140 -24.05 11.45 7.66
N PRO A 141 -24.85 12.03 8.58
CA PRO A 141 -24.43 13.21 9.32
C PRO A 141 -23.16 12.88 10.11
N LYS A 142 -22.04 13.48 9.70
CA LYS A 142 -20.72 13.23 10.31
C LYS A 142 -20.82 13.51 11.81
N VAL A 143 -20.71 12.47 12.62
CA VAL A 143 -20.76 12.58 14.08
C VAL A 143 -19.68 13.54 14.55
N ARG A 144 -20.10 14.73 15.01
CA ARG A 144 -19.17 15.76 15.50
C ARG A 144 -18.38 15.20 16.68
N SER A 145 -17.06 15.29 16.59
CA SER A 145 -16.17 14.85 17.67
C SER A 145 -16.40 15.71 18.91
N ARG A 146 -16.70 15.07 20.05
CA ARG A 146 -16.93 15.74 21.33
C ARG A 146 -15.70 15.62 22.23
N LEU A 147 -15.40 16.69 22.96
CA LEU A 147 -14.31 16.69 23.92
C LEU A 147 -14.68 15.85 25.15
N GLN A 148 -13.84 14.90 25.54
CA GLN A 148 -14.17 13.98 26.64
C GLN A 148 -13.78 14.50 28.03
N GLY A 149 -13.03 15.60 28.14
CA GLY A 149 -12.48 16.03 29.43
C GLY A 149 -11.27 15.19 29.88
N SER A 150 -10.50 14.64 28.93
CA SER A 150 -9.21 13.98 29.21
C SER A 150 -8.20 14.30 28.11
N TYR A 151 -6.93 14.04 28.38
CA TYR A 151 -5.82 14.32 27.47
C TYR A 151 -5.27 13.02 26.86
N VAL A 152 -4.72 13.14 25.66
CA VAL A 152 -3.80 12.15 25.09
C VAL A 152 -2.38 12.60 25.46
N ARG A 153 -1.65 11.74 26.17
CA ARG A 153 -0.26 12.03 26.57
C ARG A 153 0.60 12.24 25.32
N PRO A 154 1.53 13.21 25.34
CA PRO A 154 2.55 13.33 24.30
C PRO A 154 3.31 12.00 24.17
N THR A 155 3.57 11.60 22.94
CA THR A 155 4.38 10.42 22.61
C THR A 155 5.32 10.79 21.45
N LEU A 156 6.17 9.86 21.02
CA LEU A 156 6.99 10.04 19.81
C LEU A 156 6.14 10.32 18.56
N HIS A 157 4.87 9.91 18.54
CA HIS A 157 3.99 9.99 17.36
C HIS A 157 2.96 11.13 17.44
N ASN A 158 2.69 11.66 18.63
CA ASN A 158 1.74 12.75 18.81
C ASN A 158 2.23 13.78 19.81
N SER A 159 2.02 15.04 19.48
CA SER A 159 2.05 16.16 20.42
C SER A 159 0.96 15.99 21.50
N PRO A 160 0.97 16.80 22.57
CA PRO A 160 -0.15 16.91 23.50
C PRO A 160 -1.45 17.19 22.74
N LEU A 161 -2.45 16.31 22.87
CA LEU A 161 -3.73 16.43 22.17
C LEU A 161 -4.92 16.24 23.14
N PRO A 162 -6.05 16.90 22.91
CA PRO A 162 -7.29 16.58 23.61
C PRO A 162 -7.83 15.21 23.20
N ARG A 163 -8.42 14.47 24.14
CA ARG A 163 -9.12 13.23 23.82
C ARG A 163 -10.54 13.54 23.35
N LEU A 164 -10.83 13.17 22.10
CA LEU A 164 -12.12 13.37 21.45
C LEU A 164 -12.85 12.03 21.25
N ARG A 165 -14.19 12.04 21.26
CA ARG A 165 -15.03 10.90 20.83
C ARG A 165 -16.17 11.31 19.88
N PRO A 166 -16.32 10.64 18.73
CA PRO A 166 -15.31 9.77 18.10
C PRO A 166 -14.03 10.57 17.81
N GLN A 167 -12.88 9.90 17.75
CA GLN A 167 -11.63 10.57 17.38
C GLN A 167 -11.66 10.89 15.88
N PRO A 168 -11.41 12.15 15.47
CA PRO A 168 -11.38 12.51 14.05
C PRO A 168 -10.42 11.62 13.27
N VAL A 169 -10.86 11.17 12.10
CA VAL A 169 -10.05 10.32 11.20
C VAL A 169 -8.71 10.99 10.87
N SER A 170 -8.69 12.31 10.72
CA SER A 170 -7.46 13.08 10.49
C SER A 170 -6.41 12.87 11.57
N ILE A 171 -6.81 12.90 12.86
CA ILE A 171 -5.90 12.69 13.98
C ILE A 171 -5.42 11.24 14.02
N SER A 172 -6.34 10.28 13.90
CA SER A 172 -6.00 8.86 13.91
C SER A 172 -5.06 8.49 12.75
N MET A 173 -5.33 9.02 11.55
CA MET A 173 -4.49 8.80 10.37
C MET A 173 -3.14 9.52 10.46
N MET A 174 -3.08 10.70 11.07
CA MET A 174 -1.82 11.39 11.36
C MET A 174 -0.91 10.53 12.24
N ILE A 175 -1.44 9.96 13.32
CA ILE A 175 -0.69 9.09 14.24
C ILE A 175 -0.22 7.83 13.50
N LYS A 176 -1.11 7.14 12.77
CA LYS A 176 -0.76 5.94 11.98
C LYS A 176 0.34 6.22 10.96
N LYS A 177 0.24 7.32 10.19
CA LYS A 177 1.26 7.71 9.21
C LYS A 177 2.62 7.97 9.87
N ARG A 178 2.63 8.57 11.07
CA ARG A 178 3.86 8.84 11.82
C ARG A 178 4.49 7.57 12.38
N ILE A 179 3.70 6.60 12.84
CA ILE A 179 4.20 5.28 13.26
C ILE A 179 4.90 4.60 12.07
N ALA A 180 4.21 4.48 10.94
CA ALA A 180 4.77 3.87 9.73
C ALA A 180 6.03 4.60 9.22
N ALA A 181 6.06 5.93 9.31
CA ALA A 181 7.23 6.72 8.94
C ALA A 181 8.41 6.52 9.90
N HIS A 182 8.15 6.36 11.19
CA HIS A 182 9.16 6.06 12.19
C HIS A 182 9.77 4.67 11.96
N GLU A 183 8.94 3.64 11.76
CA GLU A 183 9.39 2.29 11.44
C GLU A 183 10.23 2.26 10.16
N SER A 184 9.75 2.91 9.10
CA SER A 184 10.49 3.02 7.83
C SER A 184 11.85 3.70 8.02
N ARG A 185 11.93 4.68 8.93
CA ARG A 185 13.18 5.38 9.25
C ARG A 185 14.14 4.52 10.05
N ILE A 186 13.65 3.75 11.03
CA ILE A 186 14.48 2.78 11.77
C ILE A 186 15.10 1.78 10.80
N THR A 187 14.29 1.20 9.91
CA THR A 187 14.79 0.23 8.91
C THR A 187 15.82 0.87 8.00
N ARG A 188 15.58 2.09 7.51
CA ARG A 188 16.53 2.83 6.67
C ARG A 188 17.83 3.14 7.41
N TYR A 189 17.74 3.57 8.66
CA TYR A 189 18.89 3.92 9.51
C TYR A 189 19.76 2.69 9.77
N ARG A 190 19.15 1.55 10.17
CA ARG A 190 19.85 0.28 10.38
C ARG A 190 20.59 -0.17 9.12
N ARG A 191 19.88 -0.19 7.99
CA ARG A 191 20.49 -0.55 6.69
C ARG A 191 21.65 0.37 6.31
N ALA A 192 21.53 1.68 6.53
CA ALA A 192 22.60 2.63 6.22
C ALA A 192 23.84 2.41 7.12
N ILE A 193 23.64 2.04 8.39
CA ILE A 193 24.73 1.69 9.30
C ILE A 193 25.40 0.37 8.89
N GLU A 194 24.61 -0.67 8.59
CA GLU A 194 25.10 -1.97 8.14
C GLU A 194 25.96 -1.81 6.88
N VAL A 195 25.42 -1.16 5.83
CA VAL A 195 26.17 -0.91 4.58
C VAL A 195 27.43 -0.09 4.84
N ARG A 196 27.37 0.89 5.75
CA ARG A 196 28.56 1.68 6.12
C ARG A 196 29.62 0.86 6.84
N ALA A 197 29.22 -0.11 7.66
CA ALA A 197 30.14 -1.03 8.33
C ALA A 197 30.79 -1.98 7.31
N ASP A 198 29.98 -2.60 6.46
CA ASP A 198 30.45 -3.52 5.40
C ASP A 198 31.47 -2.84 4.48
N MET A 199 31.18 -1.62 4.02
CA MET A 199 32.08 -0.84 3.15
C MET A 199 33.42 -0.52 3.84
N ARG A 200 33.40 -0.25 5.16
CA ARG A 200 34.64 -0.01 5.92
C ARG A 200 35.44 -1.29 6.04
N GLU A 201 34.80 -2.41 6.34
CA GLU A 201 35.46 -3.73 6.41
C GLU A 201 36.07 -4.13 5.07
N GLU A 202 35.37 -3.88 3.97
CA GLU A 202 35.86 -4.10 2.61
C GLU A 202 37.10 -3.24 2.32
N ILE A 203 37.07 -1.94 2.63
CA ILE A 203 38.24 -1.06 2.49
C ILE A 203 39.42 -1.55 3.34
N HIS A 204 39.16 -1.96 4.59
CA HIS A 204 40.20 -2.53 5.45
C HIS A 204 40.75 -3.85 4.93
N PHE A 205 39.92 -4.67 4.28
CA PHE A 205 40.34 -5.90 3.63
C PHE A 205 41.27 -5.61 2.44
N TRP A 206 40.87 -4.73 1.52
CA TRP A 206 41.69 -4.34 0.37
C TRP A 206 43.01 -3.69 0.76
N ARG A 207 43.00 -2.82 1.78
CA ARG A 207 44.23 -2.25 2.34
C ARG A 207 45.20 -3.31 2.86
N ARG A 208 44.70 -4.39 3.47
CA ARG A 208 45.54 -5.49 3.97
C ARG A 208 46.16 -6.34 2.85
N LEU A 209 45.53 -6.40 1.68
CA LEU A 209 46.05 -7.15 0.53
C LEU A 209 47.18 -6.43 -0.23
N GLY A 210 47.52 -5.18 0.13
CA GLY A 210 48.55 -4.40 -0.57
C GLY A 210 48.09 -3.78 -1.89
N ASP A 211 46.83 -4.01 -2.29
CA ASP A 211 46.22 -3.45 -3.51
C ASP A 211 45.62 -2.04 -3.26
N GLY A 212 45.94 -1.45 -2.10
CA GLY A 212 45.35 -0.19 -1.63
C GLY A 212 45.83 1.06 -2.37
N GLU A 213 47.02 1.03 -2.99
CA GLU A 213 47.57 2.20 -3.70
C GLU A 213 46.96 2.40 -5.09
N ALA A 214 46.65 1.33 -5.82
CA ALA A 214 46.06 1.41 -7.17
C ALA A 214 44.62 1.97 -7.16
N HIS A 215 43.99 1.99 -5.99
CA HIS A 215 42.59 2.34 -5.80
C HIS A 215 42.37 3.42 -4.71
N GLY A 216 43.44 3.90 -4.07
CA GLY A 216 43.37 4.67 -2.82
C GLY A 216 42.60 5.99 -2.86
N GLU A 217 42.54 6.69 -4.01
CA GLU A 217 41.88 8.00 -4.09
C GLU A 217 40.38 7.92 -4.43
N HIS A 218 39.92 6.88 -5.13
CA HIS A 218 38.55 6.85 -5.61
C HIS A 218 37.55 6.23 -4.62
N TRP A 219 38.00 5.31 -3.77
CA TRP A 219 37.10 4.53 -2.90
C TRP A 219 36.66 5.27 -1.64
N GLY A 220 37.31 6.36 -1.25
CA GLY A 220 37.05 7.03 0.03
C GLY A 220 35.99 8.14 0.01
N SER A 221 35.75 8.79 -1.13
CA SER A 221 35.19 10.16 -1.06
C SER A 221 33.68 10.28 -1.27
N GLY A 222 33.02 9.35 -1.97
CA GLY A 222 31.61 9.53 -2.37
C GLY A 222 30.61 8.92 -1.39
N TRP A 223 30.67 7.59 -1.26
CA TRP A 223 29.65 6.81 -0.55
C TRP A 223 29.59 7.12 0.96
N GLU A 224 30.70 7.46 1.61
CA GLU A 224 30.70 7.75 3.05
C GLU A 224 29.91 9.03 3.35
N SER A 225 30.09 10.07 2.53
CA SER A 225 29.34 11.33 2.63
C SER A 225 27.85 11.10 2.38
N GLU A 226 27.50 10.30 1.37
CA GLU A 226 26.11 9.95 1.07
C GLU A 226 25.43 9.20 2.22
N LEU A 227 26.08 8.15 2.75
CA LEU A 227 25.54 7.39 3.88
C LEU A 227 25.49 8.23 5.15
N ALA A 228 26.50 9.08 5.40
CA ALA A 228 26.48 10.03 6.51
C ALA A 228 25.30 11.00 6.40
N GLY A 229 24.99 11.48 5.19
CA GLY A 229 23.82 12.29 4.91
C GLY A 229 22.50 11.56 5.23
N VAL A 230 22.37 10.30 4.81
CA VAL A 230 21.18 9.47 5.13
C VAL A 230 21.03 9.25 6.64
N ILE A 231 22.13 8.92 7.32
CA ILE A 231 22.17 8.71 8.78
C ILE A 231 21.76 10.01 9.51
N LYS A 232 22.37 11.15 9.14
CA LYS A 232 22.05 12.46 9.72
C LYS A 232 20.59 12.84 9.52
N GLY A 233 20.05 12.66 8.30
CA GLY A 233 18.64 12.93 8.01
C GLY A 233 17.69 12.02 8.81
N CYS A 234 18.10 10.79 9.11
CA CYS A 234 17.34 9.91 9.99
C CYS A 234 17.38 10.41 11.45
N GLU A 235 18.55 10.79 11.95
CA GLU A 235 18.73 11.30 13.30
C GLU A 235 17.94 12.59 13.55
N GLU A 236 17.96 13.54 12.62
CA GLU A 236 17.12 14.75 12.67
C GLU A 236 15.61 14.40 12.73
N GLY A 237 15.21 13.30 12.09
CA GLY A 237 13.87 12.74 12.21
C GLY A 237 13.53 12.26 13.63
N PHE A 238 14.45 11.51 14.26
CA PHE A 238 14.30 11.03 15.63
C PHE A 238 14.31 12.18 16.64
N GLN A 239 15.14 13.21 16.45
CA GLN A 239 15.15 14.40 17.30
C GLN A 239 13.80 15.14 17.25
N ARG A 240 13.16 15.25 16.09
CA ARG A 240 11.80 15.82 15.98
C ARG A 240 10.73 14.96 16.66
N GLU A 241 10.92 13.65 16.72
CA GLU A 241 10.04 12.72 17.45
C GLU A 241 10.19 12.87 18.95
N ARG A 242 11.43 12.92 19.43
CA ARG A 242 11.77 13.18 20.82
C ARG A 242 11.24 14.53 21.32
N LYS A 243 11.44 15.59 20.52
CA LYS A 243 10.87 16.92 20.83
C LYS A 243 9.35 16.87 20.98
N ARG A 244 8.63 16.03 20.21
CA ARG A 244 7.17 15.89 20.34
C ARG A 244 6.75 15.18 21.62
N SER A 245 7.50 14.17 22.06
CA SER A 245 7.21 13.49 23.34
C SER A 245 7.49 14.36 24.56
N GLU A 246 8.41 15.32 24.44
CA GLU A 246 8.79 16.24 25.52
C GLU A 246 7.88 17.47 25.63
N GLN A 247 6.98 17.69 24.67
CA GLN A 247 6.05 18.84 24.68
C GLN A 247 5.07 18.77 25.86
N LYS A 248 4.92 19.89 26.57
CA LYS A 248 3.93 20.05 27.66
C LYS A 248 2.58 20.50 27.10
N PHE A 249 1.50 20.22 27.83
CA PHE A 249 0.17 20.72 27.48
C PHE A 249 0.12 22.25 27.66
N GLY A 250 -0.42 22.98 26.69
CA GLY A 250 -0.64 24.41 26.82
C GLY A 250 -1.79 24.72 27.78
N GLU A 251 -1.73 25.86 28.48
CA GLU A 251 -2.72 26.28 29.49
C GLU A 251 -4.15 26.41 28.94
N ASP A 252 -4.30 26.93 27.72
CA ASP A 252 -5.61 27.00 27.05
C ASP A 252 -6.21 25.60 26.82
N LEU A 253 -5.39 24.63 26.40
CA LEU A 253 -5.84 23.26 26.22
C LEU A 253 -6.25 22.62 27.56
N ILE A 254 -5.48 22.89 28.62
CA ILE A 254 -5.80 22.43 29.98
C ILE A 254 -7.15 22.99 30.41
N THR A 255 -7.33 24.30 30.31
CA THR A 255 -8.56 25.01 30.68
C THR A 255 -9.78 24.47 29.91
N ARG A 256 -9.65 24.24 28.59
CA ARG A 256 -10.74 23.68 27.77
C ARG A 256 -11.14 22.27 28.19
N VAL A 257 -10.16 21.43 28.51
CA VAL A 257 -10.38 20.05 28.93
C VAL A 257 -10.98 19.99 30.33
N GLU A 258 -10.56 20.85 31.25
CA GLU A 258 -11.16 20.99 32.58
C GLU A 258 -12.62 21.42 32.50
N ARG A 259 -12.92 22.49 31.75
CA ARG A 259 -14.32 22.91 31.50
C ARG A 259 -15.16 21.82 30.86
N ALA A 260 -14.58 20.98 30.00
CA ALA A 260 -15.29 19.85 29.41
C ALA A 260 -15.49 18.70 30.43
N ARG A 261 -14.53 18.50 31.33
CA ARG A 261 -14.62 17.52 32.41
C ARG A 261 -15.71 17.91 33.40
N GLU A 262 -15.74 19.17 33.84
CA GLU A 262 -16.77 19.72 34.72
C GLU A 262 -18.17 19.58 34.10
N ARG A 263 -18.35 20.02 32.85
CA ARG A 263 -19.62 19.86 32.13
C ARG A 263 -20.06 18.40 32.04
N ARG A 264 -19.11 17.48 31.81
CA ARG A 264 -19.41 16.04 31.76
C ARG A 264 -19.84 15.50 33.14
N LEU A 265 -19.19 15.95 34.22
CA LEU A 265 -19.55 15.56 35.58
C LEU A 265 -20.94 16.08 35.96
N ALA A 266 -21.22 17.37 35.69
CA ALA A 266 -22.53 17.97 35.93
C ALA A 266 -23.64 17.24 35.16
N TRP A 267 -23.44 16.97 33.86
CA TRP A 267 -24.40 16.20 33.06
C TRP A 267 -24.60 14.77 33.59
N ALA A 268 -23.54 14.11 34.04
CA ALA A 268 -23.62 12.77 34.61
C ALA A 268 -24.40 12.75 35.94
N GLN A 269 -24.21 13.76 36.79
CA GLN A 269 -24.98 13.94 38.03
C GLN A 269 -26.46 14.16 37.72
N GLU A 270 -26.78 15.11 36.84
CA GLU A 270 -28.17 15.43 36.46
C GLU A 270 -28.89 14.21 35.84
N THR A 271 -28.21 13.49 34.94
CA THR A 271 -28.75 12.28 34.31
C THR A 271 -28.92 11.16 35.34
N GLY A 272 -27.99 11.03 36.29
CA GLY A 272 -28.08 10.07 37.38
C GLY A 272 -29.26 10.34 38.30
N GLU A 273 -29.49 11.60 38.68
CA GLU A 273 -30.66 12.02 39.46
C GLU A 273 -31.96 11.77 38.72
N ARG A 274 -32.02 12.11 37.42
CA ARG A 274 -33.19 11.87 36.58
C ARG A 274 -33.57 10.40 36.54
N ARG A 275 -32.59 9.52 36.30
CA ARG A 275 -32.79 8.05 36.35
C ARG A 275 -33.25 7.55 37.72
N ARG A 276 -32.75 8.15 38.81
CA ARG A 276 -33.20 7.82 40.17
C ARG A 276 -34.65 8.24 40.40
N ARG A 277 -35.08 9.41 39.89
CA ARG A 277 -36.47 9.87 39.95
C ARG A 277 -37.38 8.95 39.13
N GLU A 278 -37.05 8.69 37.87
CA GLU A 278 -37.79 7.76 36.99
C GLU A 278 -37.94 6.37 37.61
N LYS A 279 -36.88 5.85 38.26
CA LYS A 279 -36.95 4.56 38.95
C LYS A 279 -37.88 4.61 40.16
N LYS A 280 -37.85 5.68 40.97
CA LYS A 280 -38.76 5.85 42.11
C LYS A 280 -40.21 5.96 41.64
N ASP A 281 -40.47 6.70 40.57
CA ASP A 281 -41.81 6.85 40.00
C ASP A 281 -42.34 5.51 39.48
N ARG A 282 -41.49 4.72 38.80
CA ARG A 282 -41.82 3.35 38.36
C ARG A 282 -42.18 2.41 39.52
N MET A 283 -41.43 2.48 40.63
CA MET A 283 -41.74 1.65 41.82
C MET A 283 -43.07 2.06 42.47
N ARG A 284 -43.35 3.37 42.54
CA ARG A 284 -44.64 3.87 43.06
C ARG A 284 -45.82 3.43 42.20
N THR A 285 -45.66 3.45 40.87
CA THR A 285 -46.71 2.99 39.96
C THR A 285 -46.96 1.49 40.07
N SER A 286 -45.93 0.65 40.34
CA SER A 286 -46.13 -0.79 40.55
C SER A 286 -46.79 -1.11 41.89
N GLU A 287 -46.48 -0.37 42.95
CA GLU A 287 -47.11 -0.57 44.27
C GLU A 287 -48.60 -0.19 44.27
N GLY A 288 -49.00 0.80 43.46
CA GLY A 288 -50.41 1.20 43.33
C GLY A 288 -51.29 0.19 42.60
N ASP A 289 -50.73 -0.65 41.73
CA ASP A 289 -51.48 -1.62 40.93
C ASP A 289 -51.73 -2.95 41.68
N GLU A 290 -50.80 -3.34 42.58
CA GLU A 290 -50.97 -4.54 43.42
C GLU A 290 -52.00 -4.34 44.56
N GLY A 291 -52.31 -3.10 44.94
CA GLY A 291 -53.26 -2.77 46.01
C GLY A 291 -54.74 -2.89 45.62
N VAL A 292 -55.08 -2.80 44.33
CA VAL A 292 -56.50 -2.79 43.87
C VAL A 292 -57.04 -4.21 43.65
N GLY A 293 -56.17 -5.23 43.64
CA GLY A 293 -56.55 -6.62 43.37
C GLY A 293 -56.91 -7.48 44.58
N ARG A 294 -56.70 -7.01 45.83
CA ARG A 294 -56.91 -7.83 47.04
C ARG A 294 -58.27 -7.69 47.72
N ASP A 295 -59.06 -6.67 47.40
CA ASP A 295 -60.37 -6.42 48.04
C ASP A 295 -61.58 -6.91 47.19
N ARG A 296 -61.37 -7.85 46.27
CA ARG A 296 -62.45 -8.51 45.52
C ARG A 296 -62.45 -10.02 45.76
N ILE A 297 -62.66 -10.45 47.00
CA ILE A 297 -63.16 -11.80 47.35
C ILE A 297 -64.16 -11.65 48.48
#